data_AF-A0A2R6T524-F1
#
_entry.id   AF-A0A2R6T524-F1
#
_cell.length_a   1.000
_cell.length_b   1.000
_cell.length_c   1.000
_cell.angle_alpha   90.00
_cell.angle_beta   90.00
_cell.angle_gamma   90.00
#
_symmetry.space_group_name_H-M   'P 1'
#
loop_
_entity.id
_entity.type
_entity.pdbx_description
1 polymer ?
#
loop_
_entity_poly.entity_id
_entity_poly.type
_entity_poly.pdbx_seq_one_letter_code
_entity_poly.pdbx_strand_id
1 'polypeptide(L)'
;NNGDFVGGKIRQKPEDFVVKEKSNFDYIKKEPKEKDLDYLVVRVKAKNWDTNQLIKELSDQLGVSKKRISFAGTKDKRAITTQLFTFYKVKKQDLERIDLNNVEFIDFGYCKNQINIGDLVGNKFEIKLRNVDNPKRAEDIKKLLQKNGIINYYGPQRFGGIRPITHLVGEQIVR
;
A
#
# COMPACT_ATOMS: atom_id res chain seq x y z
N ASN A 1 -9.14 20.01 27.02
CA ASN A 1 -9.11 18.72 27.75
C ASN A 1 -7.90 17.90 27.33
N ASN A 2 -6.78 18.04 28.04
CA ASN A 2 -5.55 17.29 27.76
C ASN A 2 -5.49 15.91 28.46
N GLY A 3 -6.52 15.55 29.23
CA GLY A 3 -6.54 14.30 29.99
C GLY A 3 -7.10 13.10 29.23
N ASP A 4 -7.84 13.31 28.12
CA ASP A 4 -8.69 12.27 27.56
C ASP A 4 -8.07 11.36 26.51
N PHE A 5 -6.96 11.79 25.92
CA PHE A 5 -6.30 11.11 24.83
C PHE A 5 -4.88 10.71 25.21
N VAL A 6 -4.32 9.77 24.44
CA VAL A 6 -2.93 9.33 24.58
C VAL A 6 -1.94 10.43 24.16
N GLY A 7 -2.35 11.33 23.26
CA GLY A 7 -1.50 12.36 22.67
C GLY A 7 -0.48 11.79 21.68
N GLY A 8 0.60 12.54 21.44
CA GLY A 8 1.71 12.13 20.57
C GLY A 8 1.52 12.37 19.07
N LYS A 9 2.54 11.95 18.31
CA LYS A 9 2.70 12.21 16.87
C LYS A 9 2.81 10.91 16.07
N ILE A 10 2.13 10.86 14.93
CA ILE A 10 2.26 9.79 13.92
C ILE A 10 3.20 10.20 12.79
N ARG A 11 3.66 9.23 12.00
CA ARG A 11 4.37 9.44 10.72
C ARG A 11 5.61 10.36 10.84
N GLN A 12 6.32 10.28 11.97
CA GLN A 12 7.58 11.04 12.14
C GLN A 12 8.70 10.43 11.28
N LYS A 13 8.71 9.11 11.15
CA LYS A 13 9.56 8.35 10.22
C LYS A 13 8.71 7.35 9.42
N PRO A 14 9.13 6.92 8.21
CA PRO A 14 8.41 5.91 7.44
C PRO A 14 8.15 4.60 8.22
N GLU A 15 9.07 4.20 9.09
CA GLU A 15 8.95 3.02 9.97
C GLU A 15 7.80 3.13 10.98
N ASP A 16 7.31 4.33 11.24
CA ASP A 16 6.19 4.56 12.16
C ASP A 16 4.84 4.26 11.52
N PHE A 17 4.82 4.02 10.22
CA PHE A 17 3.61 3.75 9.46
C PHE A 17 3.87 2.60 8.49
N VAL A 18 3.53 1.38 8.92
CA VAL A 18 3.69 0.18 8.10
C VAL A 18 2.32 -0.26 7.58
N VAL A 19 2.23 -0.50 6.28
CA VAL A 19 1.01 -0.93 5.60
C VAL A 19 1.30 -2.23 4.88
N LYS A 20 0.61 -3.30 5.26
CA LYS A 20 0.70 -4.61 4.60
C LYS A 20 -0.64 -4.91 3.93
N GLU A 21 -0.62 -5.06 2.61
CA GLU A 21 -1.80 -5.42 1.85
C GLU A 21 -2.27 -6.82 2.22
N LYS A 22 -3.58 -6.94 2.45
CA LYS A 22 -4.30 -8.20 2.50
C LYS A 22 -4.98 -8.42 1.16
N SER A 23 -4.64 -9.50 0.50
CA SER A 23 -5.20 -9.88 -0.79
C SER A 23 -5.53 -11.37 -0.78
N ASN A 24 -6.65 -11.73 -1.42
CA ASN A 24 -7.03 -13.12 -1.70
C ASN A 24 -6.64 -13.49 -3.14
N PHE A 25 -5.73 -12.75 -3.75
CA PHE A 25 -5.30 -12.99 -5.12
C PHE A 25 -4.53 -14.31 -5.21
N ASP A 26 -5.04 -15.24 -6.00
CA ASP A 26 -4.47 -16.58 -6.15
C ASP A 26 -3.32 -16.59 -7.16
N TYR A 27 -2.21 -17.20 -6.76
CA TYR A 27 -1.05 -17.45 -7.60
C TYR A 27 -0.29 -18.68 -7.11
N ILE A 28 0.44 -19.31 -8.02
CA ILE A 28 1.25 -20.49 -7.71
C ILE A 28 2.72 -20.11 -7.50
N LYS A 29 3.41 -20.83 -6.63
CA LYS A 29 4.86 -20.62 -6.37
C LYS A 29 5.77 -21.32 -7.35
N LYS A 30 5.28 -22.41 -7.93
CA LYS A 30 6.04 -23.21 -8.87
C LYS A 30 6.05 -22.52 -10.22
N GLU A 31 7.25 -22.41 -10.81
CA GLU A 31 7.38 -21.95 -12.19
C GLU A 31 6.64 -22.92 -13.12
N PRO A 32 5.70 -22.43 -13.94
CA PRO A 32 4.91 -23.28 -14.82
C PRO A 32 5.80 -23.88 -15.90
N LYS A 33 5.52 -25.13 -16.27
CA LYS A 33 6.16 -25.79 -17.42
C LYS A 33 5.58 -25.29 -18.75
N GLU A 34 4.36 -24.76 -18.72
CA GLU A 34 3.61 -24.28 -19.87
C GLU A 34 3.63 -22.75 -19.95
N LYS A 35 3.49 -22.21 -21.17
CA LYS A 35 3.44 -20.76 -21.44
C LYS A 35 2.14 -20.07 -20.98
N ASP A 36 1.27 -20.78 -20.27
CA ASP A 36 -0.10 -20.32 -19.97
C ASP A 36 -0.20 -19.36 -18.77
N LEU A 37 0.87 -19.19 -17.99
CA LEU A 37 0.91 -18.15 -16.95
C LEU A 37 1.77 -16.98 -17.44
N ASP A 38 1.09 -16.02 -18.04
CA ASP A 38 1.70 -14.85 -18.63
C ASP A 38 2.20 -13.82 -17.59
N TYR A 39 1.80 -13.93 -16.32
CA TYR A 39 2.09 -12.93 -15.30
C TYR A 39 2.98 -13.49 -14.20
N LEU A 40 4.05 -12.76 -13.92
CA LEU A 40 4.84 -12.91 -12.71
C LEU A 40 4.20 -12.09 -11.59
N VAL A 41 3.90 -12.72 -10.47
CA VAL A 41 3.40 -12.08 -9.24
C VAL A 41 4.55 -11.87 -8.29
N VAL A 42 4.70 -10.66 -7.76
CA VAL A 42 5.74 -10.36 -6.78
C VAL A 42 5.17 -9.56 -5.62
N ARG A 43 5.48 -9.98 -4.39
CA ARG A 43 5.30 -9.16 -3.21
C ARG A 43 6.45 -8.18 -3.09
N VAL A 44 6.13 -6.89 -3.24
CA VAL A 44 7.10 -5.80 -3.18
C VAL A 44 6.95 -5.07 -1.86
N LYS A 45 8.04 -4.94 -1.12
CA LYS A 45 8.15 -4.08 0.04
C LYS A 45 8.94 -2.84 -0.34
N ALA A 46 8.36 -1.68 -0.14
CA ALA A 46 8.98 -0.40 -0.47
C ALA A 46 8.88 0.57 0.70
N LYS A 47 9.92 1.36 0.91
CA LYS A 47 9.96 2.40 1.94
C LYS A 47 10.15 3.76 1.30
N ASN A 48 9.29 4.71 1.67
CA ASN A 48 9.32 6.08 1.16
C ASN A 48 9.09 6.23 -0.36
N TRP A 49 8.41 5.27 -0.98
CA TRP A 49 8.14 5.25 -2.42
C TRP A 49 6.69 5.60 -2.72
N ASP A 50 6.48 6.48 -3.70
CA ASP A 50 5.18 6.61 -4.35
C ASP A 50 4.97 5.45 -5.31
N THR A 51 3.78 4.86 -5.33
CA THR A 51 3.49 3.67 -6.16
C THR A 51 3.67 3.95 -7.65
N ASN A 52 3.25 5.12 -8.16
CA ASN A 52 3.40 5.44 -9.58
C ASN A 52 4.84 5.74 -9.95
N GLN A 53 5.59 6.38 -9.03
CA GLN A 53 7.02 6.60 -9.20
C GLN A 53 7.78 5.26 -9.25
N LEU A 54 7.44 4.32 -8.37
CA LEU A 54 8.03 2.98 -8.37
C LEU A 54 7.72 2.22 -9.67
N ILE A 55 6.47 2.27 -10.16
CA ILE A 55 6.10 1.66 -11.44
C ILE A 55 6.88 2.25 -12.59
N LYS A 56 7.08 3.58 -12.61
CA LYS A 56 7.91 4.23 -13.63
C LYS A 56 9.33 3.67 -13.60
N GLU A 57 9.96 3.66 -12.43
CA GLU A 57 11.33 3.19 -12.29
C GLU A 57 11.49 1.72 -12.70
N LEU A 58 10.58 0.84 -12.27
CA LEU A 58 10.58 -0.57 -12.67
C LEU A 58 10.36 -0.74 -14.17
N SER A 59 9.45 0.04 -14.76
CA SER A 59 9.17 0.04 -16.20
C SER A 59 10.41 0.42 -17.01
N ASP A 60 11.11 1.47 -16.57
CA ASP A 60 12.31 2.00 -17.24
C ASP A 60 13.46 0.97 -17.15
N GLN A 61 13.70 0.36 -15.98
CA GLN A 61 14.77 -0.63 -15.81
C GLN A 61 14.48 -1.97 -16.50
N LEU A 62 13.22 -2.40 -16.58
CA LEU A 62 12.82 -3.62 -17.28
C LEU A 62 12.70 -3.42 -18.80
N GLY A 63 12.72 -2.19 -19.30
CA GLY A 63 12.48 -1.90 -20.72
C GLY A 63 11.08 -2.30 -21.20
N VAL A 64 10.09 -2.26 -20.32
CA VAL A 64 8.69 -2.61 -20.63
C VAL A 64 7.77 -1.41 -20.44
N SER A 65 6.58 -1.44 -21.05
CA SER A 65 5.57 -0.42 -20.80
C SER A 65 5.02 -0.51 -19.37
N LYS A 66 4.74 0.64 -18.73
CA LYS A 66 4.05 0.72 -17.43
C LYS A 66 2.75 -0.08 -17.38
N LYS A 67 2.04 -0.21 -18.52
CA LYS A 67 0.81 -0.99 -18.64
C LYS A 67 0.99 -2.49 -18.36
N ARG A 68 2.24 -2.98 -18.36
CA ARG A 68 2.59 -4.38 -18.04
C ARG A 68 2.82 -4.58 -16.55
N ILE A 69 2.74 -3.54 -15.73
CA ILE A 69 2.93 -3.58 -14.28
C ILE A 69 1.62 -3.15 -13.61
N SER A 70 0.97 -4.08 -12.92
CA SER A 70 -0.34 -3.85 -12.31
C SER A 70 -0.31 -4.12 -10.80
N PHE A 71 -1.23 -3.49 -10.06
CA PHE A 71 -1.30 -3.52 -8.58
C PHE A 71 -2.74 -3.20 -8.14
N ALA A 72 -3.09 -3.54 -6.89
CA ALA A 72 -4.49 -3.45 -6.43
C ALA A 72 -4.91 -2.05 -5.95
N GLY A 73 -3.96 -1.21 -5.54
CA GLY A 73 -4.23 0.15 -5.13
C GLY A 73 -2.99 0.86 -4.58
N THR A 74 -2.99 2.19 -4.62
CA THR A 74 -1.85 2.99 -4.15
C THR A 74 -1.74 2.95 -2.63
N LYS A 75 -0.53 3.14 -2.11
CA LYS A 75 -0.25 3.20 -0.66
C LYS A 75 0.42 4.53 -0.31
N ASP A 76 0.41 4.88 0.96
CA ASP A 76 1.06 6.10 1.44
C ASP A 76 2.55 6.12 1.12
N LYS A 77 3.04 7.19 0.48
CA LYS A 77 4.47 7.36 0.21
C LYS A 77 5.30 7.34 1.49
N ARG A 78 4.91 8.12 2.51
CA ARG A 78 5.65 8.25 3.78
C ARG A 78 5.38 7.08 4.73
N ALA A 79 5.69 5.87 4.27
CA ALA A 79 5.42 4.61 4.97
C ALA A 79 6.41 3.52 4.53
N ILE A 80 6.36 2.39 5.24
CA ILE A 80 6.82 1.09 4.71
C ILE A 80 5.59 0.36 4.21
N THR A 81 5.55 0.05 2.92
CA THR A 81 4.40 -0.58 2.25
C THR A 81 4.79 -1.94 1.73
N THR A 82 3.93 -2.95 1.90
CA THR A 82 4.09 -4.27 1.30
C THR A 82 2.83 -4.62 0.53
N GLN A 83 2.94 -4.80 -0.79
CA GLN A 83 1.79 -5.10 -1.66
C GLN A 83 2.16 -6.03 -2.81
N LEU A 84 1.15 -6.62 -3.45
CA LEU A 84 1.36 -7.46 -4.63
C LEU A 84 1.40 -6.60 -5.90
N PHE A 85 2.27 -7.02 -6.81
CA PHE A 85 2.34 -6.53 -8.18
C PHE A 85 2.29 -7.71 -9.14
N THR A 86 1.73 -7.48 -10.32
CA THR A 86 1.83 -8.42 -11.45
C THR A 86 2.58 -7.79 -12.61
N PHE A 87 3.47 -8.57 -13.21
CA PHE A 87 4.29 -8.18 -14.35
C PHE A 87 3.99 -9.09 -15.54
N TYR A 88 3.41 -8.54 -16.60
CA TYR A 88 3.09 -9.30 -17.81
C TYR A 88 4.37 -9.65 -18.56
N LYS A 89 4.62 -10.93 -18.87
CA LYS A 89 5.74 -11.45 -19.66
C LYS A 89 7.14 -10.95 -19.22
N VAL A 90 7.34 -10.78 -17.92
CA VAL A 90 8.64 -10.43 -17.31
C VAL A 90 9.17 -11.67 -16.61
N LYS A 91 10.46 -11.98 -16.77
CA LYS A 91 11.06 -13.13 -16.09
C LYS A 91 11.47 -12.74 -14.68
N LYS A 92 11.39 -13.70 -13.76
CA LYS A 92 11.85 -13.54 -12.38
C LYS A 92 13.27 -12.97 -12.29
N GLN A 93 14.18 -13.49 -13.11
CA GLN A 93 15.59 -13.06 -13.17
C GLN A 93 15.77 -11.59 -13.55
N ASP A 94 14.87 -11.02 -14.34
CA ASP A 94 14.95 -9.61 -14.75
C ASP A 94 14.66 -8.69 -13.55
N LEU A 95 13.69 -9.06 -12.70
CA LEU A 95 13.41 -8.35 -11.46
C LEU A 95 14.49 -8.56 -10.39
N GLU A 96 15.06 -9.76 -10.29
CA GLU A 96 16.14 -10.03 -9.32
C GLU A 96 17.42 -9.24 -9.60
N ARG A 97 17.61 -8.75 -10.83
CA ARG A 97 18.74 -7.89 -11.22
C ARG A 97 18.53 -6.42 -10.89
N ILE A 98 17.30 -6.01 -10.57
CA ILE A 98 16.97 -4.64 -10.24
C ILE A 98 17.37 -4.38 -8.79
N ASP A 99 18.30 -3.43 -8.61
CA ASP A 99 18.67 -2.90 -7.31
C ASP A 99 18.11 -1.49 -7.17
N LEU A 100 17.09 -1.35 -6.33
CA LEU A 100 16.45 -0.08 -6.03
C LEU A 100 16.52 0.20 -4.54
N ASN A 101 17.07 1.36 -4.20
CA ASN A 101 17.14 1.82 -2.82
C ASN A 101 15.76 1.79 -2.16
N ASN A 102 15.70 1.12 -1.00
CA ASN A 102 14.48 0.97 -0.20
C ASN A 102 13.35 0.18 -0.88
N VAL A 103 13.67 -0.70 -1.83
CA VAL A 103 12.73 -1.64 -2.44
C VAL A 103 13.26 -3.06 -2.25
N GLU A 104 12.38 -3.99 -1.93
CA GLU A 104 12.69 -5.40 -1.70
C GLU A 104 11.62 -6.26 -2.39
N PHE A 105 12.07 -7.19 -3.24
CA PHE A 105 11.24 -8.20 -3.87
C PHE A 105 11.26 -9.47 -3.01
N ILE A 106 10.18 -9.73 -2.28
CA ILE A 106 10.18 -10.74 -1.20
C ILE A 106 9.76 -12.11 -1.71
N ASP A 107 8.69 -12.15 -2.52
CA ASP A 107 7.95 -13.37 -2.72
C ASP A 107 7.41 -13.46 -4.14
N PHE A 108 7.90 -14.44 -4.91
CA PHE A 108 7.59 -14.61 -6.33
C PHE A 108 6.55 -15.71 -6.55
N GLY A 109 5.76 -15.57 -7.59
CA GLY A 109 4.78 -16.55 -8.04
C GLY A 109 4.30 -16.26 -9.44
N TYR A 110 3.36 -17.05 -9.94
CA TYR A 110 2.84 -16.96 -11.30
C TYR A 110 1.31 -17.07 -11.31
N CYS A 111 0.66 -16.34 -12.21
CA CYS A 111 -0.79 -16.36 -12.39
C CYS A 111 -1.19 -16.15 -13.85
N LYS A 112 -2.46 -16.45 -14.15
CA LYS A 112 -3.05 -16.28 -15.50
C LYS A 112 -3.50 -14.85 -15.78
N ASN A 113 -3.98 -14.16 -14.74
CA ASN A 113 -4.60 -12.85 -14.84
C ASN A 113 -3.75 -11.82 -14.12
N GLN A 114 -3.78 -10.56 -14.55
CA GLN A 114 -3.19 -9.47 -13.77
C GLN A 114 -4.00 -9.16 -12.51
N ILE A 115 -3.35 -8.50 -11.56
CA ILE A 115 -4.04 -7.79 -10.49
C ILE A 115 -4.68 -6.52 -11.06
N ASN A 116 -5.93 -6.26 -10.69
CA ASN A 116 -6.66 -5.05 -11.04
C ASN A 116 -6.86 -4.15 -9.81
N ILE A 117 -7.13 -2.87 -10.08
CA ILE A 117 -7.48 -1.91 -9.03
C ILE A 117 -8.74 -2.40 -8.30
N GLY A 118 -8.65 -2.52 -6.98
CA GLY A 118 -9.73 -3.02 -6.13
C GLY A 118 -9.58 -4.48 -5.68
N ASP A 119 -8.63 -5.26 -6.21
CA ASP A 119 -8.45 -6.68 -5.88
C ASP A 119 -7.87 -6.95 -4.46
N LEU A 120 -7.70 -5.90 -3.64
CA LEU A 120 -7.32 -6.05 -2.24
C LEU A 120 -8.55 -6.24 -1.35
N VAL A 121 -8.43 -7.10 -0.35
CA VAL A 121 -9.44 -7.28 0.69
C VAL A 121 -9.35 -6.15 1.72
N GLY A 122 -8.13 -5.64 1.95
CA GLY A 122 -7.90 -4.57 2.90
C GLY A 122 -6.42 -4.38 3.19
N ASN A 123 -6.14 -3.70 4.30
CA ASN A 123 -4.78 -3.41 4.73
C ASN A 123 -4.63 -3.72 6.22
N LYS A 124 -3.49 -4.31 6.58
CA LYS A 124 -3.03 -4.38 7.96
C LYS A 124 -2.11 -3.19 8.21
N PHE A 125 -2.47 -2.37 9.19
CA PHE A 125 -1.67 -1.22 9.61
C PHE A 125 -0.91 -1.56 10.90
N GLU A 126 0.36 -1.20 10.95
CA GLU A 126 1.13 -1.12 12.19
C GLU A 126 1.61 0.35 12.31
N ILE A 127 1.09 1.05 13.31
CA ILE A 127 1.31 2.49 13.50
C ILE A 127 2.01 2.71 14.84
N LYS A 128 3.13 3.43 14.82
CA LYS A 128 3.87 3.83 16.01
C LYS A 128 3.57 5.28 16.35
N LEU A 129 3.04 5.51 17.55
CA LEU A 129 2.95 6.83 18.14
C LEU A 129 4.27 7.17 18.83
N ARG A 130 4.77 8.39 18.61
CA ARG A 130 5.97 8.93 19.26
C ARG A 130 5.63 10.14 20.11
N ASN A 131 6.45 10.43 21.11
CA ASN A 131 6.30 11.57 22.01
C ASN A 131 4.91 11.59 22.66
N VAL A 132 4.54 10.44 23.23
CA VAL A 132 3.23 10.20 23.81
C VAL A 132 3.14 10.87 25.17
N ASP A 133 2.03 11.58 25.43
CA ASP A 133 1.82 12.35 26.66
C ASP A 133 1.29 11.45 27.79
N ASN A 134 0.34 10.56 27.47
CA ASN A 134 -0.27 9.64 28.45
C ASN A 134 -0.40 8.21 27.89
N PRO A 135 0.67 7.40 27.94
CA PRO A 135 0.68 6.06 27.32
C PRO A 135 -0.26 5.06 28.03
N LYS A 136 -0.58 5.26 29.31
CA LYS A 136 -1.44 4.34 30.08
C LYS A 136 -2.87 4.29 29.55
N ARG A 137 -3.36 5.40 28.97
CA ARG A 137 -4.68 5.49 28.31
C ARG A 137 -4.81 4.60 27.08
N ALA A 138 -3.70 4.13 26.49
CA ALA A 138 -3.73 3.36 25.25
C ALA A 138 -4.54 2.06 25.38
N GLU A 139 -4.44 1.38 26.52
CA GLU A 139 -5.16 0.12 26.74
C GLU A 139 -6.67 0.36 26.92
N ASP A 140 -7.06 1.43 27.61
CA ASP A 140 -8.47 1.80 27.77
C ASP A 140 -9.10 2.19 26.43
N ILE A 141 -8.41 3.01 25.63
CA ILE A 141 -8.85 3.36 24.28
C ILE A 141 -8.97 2.11 23.42
N LYS A 142 -7.98 1.21 23.46
CA LYS A 142 -8.01 -0.05 22.71
C LYS A 142 -9.23 -0.90 23.07
N LYS A 143 -9.56 -1.03 24.37
CA LYS A 143 -10.77 -1.74 24.81
C LYS A 143 -12.05 -1.09 24.28
N LEU A 144 -12.14 0.25 24.31
CA LEU A 144 -13.27 0.99 23.75
C LEU A 144 -13.40 0.76 22.24
N LEU A 145 -12.30 0.81 21.50
CA LEU A 145 -12.28 0.57 20.05
C LEU A 145 -12.65 -0.86 19.69
N GLN A 146 -12.23 -1.85 20.48
CA GLN A 146 -12.62 -3.25 20.26
C GLN A 146 -14.11 -3.47 20.49
N LYS A 147 -14.70 -2.79 21.48
CA LYS A 147 -16.13 -2.91 21.80
C LYS A 147 -17.02 -2.19 20.78
N ASN A 148 -16.64 -0.97 20.41
CA ASN A 148 -17.51 -0.05 19.67
C ASN A 148 -17.12 0.12 18.21
N GLY A 149 -15.93 -0.33 17.81
CA GLY A 149 -15.35 -0.01 16.51
C GLY A 149 -14.98 1.47 16.38
N ILE A 150 -14.80 1.90 15.13
CA ILE A 150 -14.63 3.30 14.75
C ILE A 150 -15.61 3.66 13.65
N ILE A 151 -16.02 4.92 13.60
CA ILE A 151 -16.79 5.45 12.48
C ILE A 151 -15.88 5.49 11.25
N ASN A 152 -16.31 4.87 10.16
CA ASN A 152 -15.59 4.88 8.89
C ASN A 152 -15.77 6.23 8.19
N TYR A 153 -15.02 7.24 8.64
CA TYR A 153 -15.11 8.60 8.17
C TYR A 153 -14.10 8.90 7.04
N TYR A 154 -14.53 9.58 5.99
CA TYR A 154 -13.63 10.12 4.97
C TYR A 154 -12.95 11.38 5.52
N GLY A 155 -11.68 11.27 5.92
CA GLY A 155 -10.93 12.40 6.46
C GLY A 155 -10.64 13.51 5.44
N PRO A 156 -10.25 14.72 5.88
CA PRO A 156 -9.96 15.88 5.03
C PRO A 156 -8.94 15.63 3.91
N GLN A 157 -8.03 14.67 4.10
CA GLN A 157 -7.03 14.28 3.10
C GLN A 157 -7.63 13.69 1.82
N ARG A 158 -8.87 13.18 1.86
CA ARG A 158 -9.63 12.75 0.68
C ARG A 158 -10.23 13.90 -0.11
N PHE A 159 -10.22 15.11 0.45
CA PHE A 159 -10.78 16.32 -0.15
C PHE A 159 -9.70 17.35 -0.55
N GLY A 160 -8.44 16.93 -0.65
CA GLY A 160 -7.32 17.82 -0.99
C GLY A 160 -6.77 18.51 0.26
N GLY A 161 -5.68 17.96 0.82
CA GLY A 161 -5.16 18.37 2.13
C GLY A 161 -4.75 19.84 2.27
N ILE A 162 -4.50 20.56 1.18
CA ILE A 162 -4.12 22.00 1.20
C ILE A 162 -5.34 22.91 1.03
N ARG A 163 -6.37 22.46 0.30
CA ARG A 163 -7.63 23.19 0.09
C ARG A 163 -8.75 22.16 0.00
N PRO A 164 -9.59 22.00 1.04
CA PRO A 164 -10.60 20.96 1.10
C PRO A 164 -11.82 21.28 0.21
N ILE A 165 -11.62 21.67 -1.06
CA ILE A 165 -12.70 22.13 -1.96
C ILE A 165 -13.17 21.06 -2.94
N THR A 166 -12.56 19.86 -2.95
CA THR A 166 -12.85 18.84 -3.97
C THR A 166 -14.31 18.39 -3.97
N HIS A 167 -14.97 18.40 -2.80
CA HIS A 167 -16.40 18.09 -2.70
C HIS A 167 -17.30 19.19 -3.28
N LEU A 168 -16.91 20.46 -3.13
CA LEU A 168 -17.64 21.61 -3.70
C LEU A 168 -17.55 21.64 -5.23
N VAL A 169 -16.36 21.34 -5.76
CA VAL A 169 -16.17 21.17 -7.22
C VAL A 169 -16.99 19.99 -7.73
N GLY A 170 -17.00 18.88 -6.99
CA GLY A 170 -17.83 17.71 -7.31
C GLY A 170 -19.32 18.03 -7.35
N GLU A 171 -19.83 18.83 -6.40
CA GLU A 171 -21.25 19.25 -6.39
C GLU A 171 -21.62 20.05 -7.66
N GLN A 172 -20.77 20.97 -8.09
CA GLN A 172 -21.04 21.82 -9.27
C GLN A 172 -20.97 21.05 -10.60
N ILE A 173 -20.28 19.91 -10.65
CA ILE A 173 -20.20 19.06 -11.86
C ILE A 173 -21.44 18.16 -12.01
N VAL A 174 -22.09 17.82 -10.89
CA VAL A 174 -23.26 16.93 -10.86
C VAL A 174 -24.59 17.71 -10.98
N ARG A 175 -24.56 19.03 -10.81
CA ARG A 175 -25.67 19.94 -11.14
C ARG A 175 -25.77 20.17 -12.64
#